data_AF-A0A5C8TMR6-F1
#
_entry.id   AF-A0A5C8TMR6-F1
#
_cell.length_a   1.000
_cell.length_b   1.000
_cell.length_c   1.000
_cell.angle_alpha   90.00
_cell.angle_beta   90.00
_cell.angle_gamma   90.00
#
_symmetry.space_group_name_H-M   'P 1'
#
loop_
_entity.id
_entity.type
_entity.pdbx_description
1 polymer ?
#
loop_
_entity_poly.entity_id
_entity_poly.type
_entity_poly.pdbx_seq_one_letter_code
_entity_poly.pdbx_strand_id
1 'polypeptide(L)'
;MTSHPRDTPQFYLTAPSTCPYLPGQEERKVFTHLVGRRARDLNEILTQGGFRRSQTIAYRPACETCRACVSVRVVVADFAPGGSQRRILSRNADLVGTAEPNRPASEQYALFRRYLDARHGDGGMVDMTVLDYAMMIEDSHVDTHLVAYRRRGPDTAIHGRGVGGLVALCLTDVLSDGLSMVYSFYDPAEAHRSLGTYMILDHIRRAREMGLPYLYLGYWVEGSRKMDYKARFLPQERLMPQGWVRAE
;
A
#
# COMPACT_ATOMS: atom_id res chain seq x y z
N MET A 1 -29.11 33.43 -0.33
CA MET A 1 -27.81 32.80 -0.58
C MET A 1 -28.04 31.30 -0.71
N THR A 2 -28.02 30.80 -1.94
CA THR A 2 -28.20 29.38 -2.26
C THR A 2 -26.97 28.60 -1.80
N SER A 3 -27.11 27.83 -0.72
CA SER A 3 -26.09 26.90 -0.28
C SER A 3 -25.91 25.86 -1.39
N HIS A 4 -24.83 25.99 -2.16
CA HIS A 4 -24.40 24.92 -3.04
C HIS A 4 -24.14 23.68 -2.17
N PRO A 5 -24.62 22.49 -2.54
CA PRO A 5 -24.25 21.29 -1.81
C PRO A 5 -22.73 21.17 -1.89
N ARG A 6 -22.04 21.40 -0.76
CA ARG A 6 -20.57 21.27 -0.61
C ARG A 6 -20.12 19.81 -0.66
N ASP A 7 -20.86 18.97 -1.39
CA ASP A 7 -20.83 17.54 -1.25
C ASP A 7 -20.16 16.83 -2.42
N THR A 8 -19.74 17.57 -3.46
CA THR A 8 -18.95 17.02 -4.58
C THR A 8 -17.46 17.18 -4.28
N PRO A 9 -16.64 16.11 -4.43
CA PRO A 9 -15.19 16.21 -4.24
C PRO A 9 -14.58 17.21 -5.23
N GLN A 10 -13.78 18.13 -4.72
CA GLN A 10 -12.98 19.03 -5.55
C GLN A 10 -11.69 18.33 -5.95
N PHE A 11 -11.37 18.38 -7.24
CA PHE A 11 -10.12 17.84 -7.76
C PHE A 11 -9.14 18.95 -8.08
N TYR A 12 -7.91 18.78 -7.63
CA TYR A 12 -6.79 19.68 -7.86
C TYR A 12 -5.75 18.98 -8.72
N LEU A 13 -4.94 19.75 -9.45
CA LEU A 13 -3.90 19.25 -10.32
C LEU A 13 -2.57 19.86 -9.90
N THR A 14 -1.55 19.02 -9.68
CA THR A 14 -0.23 19.51 -9.31
C THR A 14 0.45 20.21 -10.49
N ALA A 15 1.41 21.10 -10.18
CA ALA A 15 2.39 21.54 -11.15
C ALA A 15 3.22 20.33 -11.66
N PRO A 16 3.74 20.39 -12.90
CA PRO A 16 4.70 19.39 -13.40
C PRO A 16 5.93 19.30 -12.51
N SER A 17 6.39 18.07 -12.26
CA SER A 17 7.66 17.78 -11.58
C SER A 17 8.35 16.59 -12.23
N THR A 18 9.63 16.35 -11.92
CA THR A 18 10.38 15.19 -12.44
C THR A 18 9.69 13.88 -12.04
N CYS A 19 9.51 12.97 -13.00
CA CYS A 19 8.92 11.67 -12.71
C CYS A 19 9.85 10.83 -11.81
N PRO A 20 9.36 10.29 -10.68
CA PRO A 20 10.17 9.48 -9.76
C PRO A 20 10.42 8.05 -10.27
N TYR A 21 9.75 7.63 -11.34
CA TYR A 21 9.76 6.26 -11.84
C TYR A 21 10.51 6.07 -13.16
N LEU A 22 10.40 7.05 -14.07
CA LEU A 22 10.94 6.98 -15.42
C LEU A 22 11.84 8.21 -15.67
N PRO A 23 13.16 8.01 -15.84
CA PRO A 23 14.08 9.10 -16.16
C PRO A 23 13.68 9.85 -17.44
N GLY A 24 13.78 11.17 -17.42
CA GLY A 24 13.45 12.03 -18.56
C GLY A 24 11.95 12.25 -18.81
N GLN A 25 11.08 11.74 -17.93
CA GLN A 25 9.64 12.00 -17.97
C GLN A 25 9.23 12.99 -16.89
N GLU A 26 8.09 13.65 -17.09
CA GLU A 26 7.44 14.50 -16.08
C GLU A 26 6.25 13.78 -15.44
N GLU A 27 5.97 14.11 -14.18
CA GLU A 27 4.77 13.71 -13.48
C GLU A 27 3.85 14.89 -13.17
N ARG A 28 2.55 14.61 -13.23
CA ARG A 28 1.48 15.42 -12.66
C ARG A 28 0.52 14.50 -11.94
N LYS A 29 -0.16 15.00 -10.91
CA LYS A 29 -1.14 14.24 -10.14
C LYS A 29 -2.43 15.03 -10.05
N VAL A 30 -3.54 14.37 -10.35
CA VAL A 30 -4.86 14.85 -9.92
C VAL A 30 -5.10 14.31 -8.51
N PHE A 31 -5.59 15.13 -7.59
CA PHE A 31 -5.86 14.72 -6.22
C PHE A 31 -7.10 15.37 -5.62
N THR A 32 -7.64 14.75 -4.58
CA THR A 32 -8.76 15.26 -3.78
C THR A 32 -8.58 14.86 -2.31
N HIS A 33 -9.31 15.52 -1.42
CA HIS A 33 -9.27 15.25 0.02
C HIS A 33 -10.33 14.22 0.42
N LEU A 34 -9.91 13.23 1.20
CA LEU A 34 -10.75 12.22 1.86
C LEU A 34 -11.04 12.68 3.29
N VAL A 35 -11.99 13.60 3.46
CA VAL A 35 -12.34 14.17 4.77
C VAL A 35 -13.82 14.01 5.09
N GLY A 36 -14.11 13.91 6.39
CA GLY A 36 -15.48 13.81 6.90
C GLY A 36 -16.16 12.46 6.64
N ARG A 37 -17.48 12.43 6.84
CA ARG A 37 -18.26 11.18 6.94
C ARG A 37 -18.32 10.35 5.66
N ARG A 38 -18.10 10.97 4.49
CA ARG A 38 -18.15 10.30 3.18
C ARG A 38 -16.78 9.90 2.66
N ALA A 39 -15.71 10.08 3.44
CA ALA A 39 -14.34 9.75 3.05
C ALA A 39 -14.19 8.25 2.72
N ARG A 40 -14.83 7.36 3.49
CA ARG A 40 -14.83 5.91 3.23
C ARG A 40 -15.40 5.58 1.86
N ASP A 41 -16.64 5.98 1.60
CA ASP A 41 -17.33 5.68 0.33
C ASP A 41 -16.61 6.34 -0.87
N LEU A 42 -16.05 7.53 -0.66
CA LEU A 42 -15.25 8.19 -1.69
C LEU A 42 -13.96 7.42 -1.98
N ASN A 43 -13.27 6.89 -0.96
CA ASN A 43 -12.07 6.08 -1.14
C ASN A 43 -12.34 4.79 -1.93
N GLU A 44 -13.48 4.15 -1.69
CA GLU A 44 -13.94 2.98 -2.45
C GLU A 44 -14.04 3.30 -3.95
N ILE A 45 -14.83 4.34 -4.28
CA ILE A 45 -15.08 4.76 -5.66
C ILE A 45 -13.77 5.18 -6.35
N LEU A 46 -12.95 5.98 -5.65
CA LEU A 46 -11.71 6.49 -6.21
C LEU A 46 -10.67 5.38 -6.41
N THR A 47 -10.57 4.40 -5.50
CA THR A 47 -9.64 3.28 -5.65
C THR A 47 -10.01 2.43 -6.86
N GLN A 48 -11.29 2.17 -7.09
CA GLN A 48 -11.76 1.50 -8.32
C GLN A 48 -11.46 2.33 -9.59
N GLY A 49 -11.50 3.66 -9.50
CA GLY A 49 -11.08 4.60 -10.53
C GLY A 49 -9.56 4.77 -10.69
N GLY A 50 -8.77 3.95 -9.98
CA GLY A 50 -7.33 3.92 -10.07
C GLY A 50 -6.60 4.98 -9.24
N PHE A 51 -7.28 5.64 -8.30
CA PHE A 51 -6.60 6.51 -7.33
C PHE A 51 -5.90 5.65 -6.27
N ARG A 52 -4.87 6.25 -5.65
CA ARG A 52 -4.23 5.73 -4.44
C ARG A 52 -4.36 6.75 -3.32
N ARG A 53 -4.33 6.27 -2.08
CA ARG A 53 -4.36 7.11 -0.89
C ARG A 53 -2.95 7.39 -0.37
N SER A 54 -2.79 8.58 0.20
CA SER A 54 -1.68 8.97 1.08
C SER A 54 -2.24 9.92 2.13
N GLN A 55 -2.19 9.56 3.41
CA GLN A 55 -2.84 10.33 4.49
C GLN A 55 -4.32 10.61 4.15
N THR A 56 -4.74 11.86 4.21
CA THR A 56 -6.11 12.33 3.88
C THR A 56 -6.29 12.70 2.41
N ILE A 57 -5.38 12.31 1.52
CA ILE A 57 -5.44 12.64 0.08
C ILE A 57 -5.57 11.36 -0.75
N ALA A 58 -6.47 11.38 -1.72
CA ALA A 58 -6.50 10.42 -2.82
C ALA A 58 -5.93 11.06 -4.08
N TYR A 59 -5.03 10.38 -4.78
CA TYR A 59 -4.36 10.90 -5.98
C TYR A 59 -4.24 9.86 -7.11
N ARG A 60 -4.21 10.36 -8.34
CA ARG A 60 -3.93 9.58 -9.55
C ARG A 60 -2.97 10.31 -10.48
N PRO A 61 -2.02 9.61 -11.13
CA PRO A 61 -1.21 10.18 -12.21
C PRO A 61 -2.09 10.81 -13.29
N ALA A 62 -1.68 11.99 -13.74
CA ALA A 62 -2.34 12.79 -14.76
C ALA A 62 -1.29 13.43 -15.68
N CYS A 63 -0.24 12.67 -16.02
CA CYS A 63 0.84 13.12 -16.91
C CYS A 63 0.27 13.44 -18.31
N GLU A 64 0.84 14.44 -18.97
CA GLU A 64 0.33 14.91 -20.27
C GLU A 64 0.66 13.94 -21.41
N THR A 65 1.87 13.38 -21.40
CA THR A 65 2.43 12.58 -22.51
C THR A 65 2.69 11.11 -22.13
N CYS A 66 2.46 10.73 -20.88
CA CYS A 66 2.80 9.41 -20.35
C CYS A 66 1.58 8.72 -19.69
N ARG A 67 1.44 7.41 -19.91
CA ARG A 67 0.39 6.56 -19.32
C ARG A 67 0.95 5.29 -18.66
N ALA A 68 2.24 5.29 -18.32
CA ALA A 68 2.94 4.10 -17.83
C ALA A 68 2.48 3.63 -16.43
N CYS A 69 1.94 4.53 -15.61
CA CYS A 69 1.45 4.19 -14.27
C CYS A 69 0.07 3.52 -14.36
N VAL A 70 0.04 2.21 -14.20
CA VAL A 70 -1.17 1.38 -14.28
C VAL A 70 -1.55 0.88 -12.89
N SER A 71 -2.77 1.17 -12.45
CA SER A 71 -3.28 0.60 -11.19
C SER A 71 -3.48 -0.90 -11.35
N VAL A 72 -3.00 -1.70 -10.38
CA VAL A 72 -3.10 -3.15 -10.42
C VAL A 72 -3.68 -3.73 -9.13
N ARG A 73 -4.47 -4.79 -9.28
CA ARG A 73 -5.03 -5.57 -8.18
C ARG A 73 -4.90 -7.07 -8.44
N VAL A 74 -4.43 -7.83 -7.46
CA VAL A 74 -4.30 -9.29 -7.57
C VAL A 74 -5.67 -9.93 -7.45
N VAL A 75 -5.98 -10.92 -8.28
CA VAL A 75 -7.21 -11.71 -8.16
C VAL A 75 -6.99 -12.80 -7.10
N VAL A 76 -7.55 -12.58 -5.91
CA VAL A 76 -7.22 -13.35 -4.71
C VAL A 76 -7.66 -14.81 -4.80
N ALA A 77 -8.83 -15.07 -5.38
CA ALA A 77 -9.37 -16.43 -5.51
C ALA A 77 -8.45 -17.34 -6.35
N ASP A 78 -7.86 -16.78 -7.40
CA ASP A 78 -7.08 -17.55 -8.39
C ASP A 78 -5.57 -17.51 -8.12
N PHE A 79 -5.11 -16.71 -7.15
CA PHE A 79 -3.70 -16.55 -6.86
C PHE A 79 -3.07 -17.82 -6.28
N ALA A 80 -2.07 -18.35 -6.99
CA ALA A 80 -1.24 -19.46 -6.55
C ALA A 80 0.25 -19.02 -6.44
N PRO A 81 0.90 -19.15 -5.28
CA PRO A 81 2.29 -18.73 -5.14
C PRO A 81 3.21 -19.57 -6.04
N GLY A 82 4.02 -18.91 -6.88
CA GLY A 82 5.06 -19.57 -7.68
C GLY A 82 6.22 -20.13 -6.84
N GLY A 83 7.16 -20.84 -7.47
CA GLY A 83 8.27 -21.50 -6.75
C GLY A 83 9.17 -20.56 -5.94
N SER A 84 9.38 -19.32 -6.39
CA SER A 84 10.11 -18.29 -5.63
C SER A 84 9.31 -17.77 -4.45
N GLN A 85 8.01 -17.53 -4.63
CA GLN A 85 7.11 -17.06 -3.57
C GLN A 85 6.93 -18.12 -2.48
N ARG A 86 6.82 -19.41 -2.83
CA ARG A 86 6.79 -20.51 -1.84
C ARG A 86 8.05 -20.57 -0.99
N ARG A 87 9.23 -20.38 -1.59
CA ARG A 87 10.50 -20.28 -0.84
C ARG A 87 10.52 -19.07 0.10
N ILE A 88 9.98 -17.94 -0.34
CA ILE A 88 9.85 -16.73 0.51
C ILE A 88 8.90 -16.98 1.69
N LEU A 89 7.76 -17.64 1.47
CA LEU A 89 6.85 -18.02 2.54
C LEU A 89 7.54 -18.93 3.57
N SER A 90 8.24 -19.97 3.10
CA SER A 90 8.98 -20.89 3.97
C SER A 90 10.07 -20.18 4.78
N ARG A 91 10.84 -19.28 4.16
CA ARG A 91 11.91 -18.51 4.83
C ARG A 91 11.38 -17.60 5.95
N ASN A 92 10.13 -17.17 5.85
CA ASN A 92 9.49 -16.26 6.81
C ASN A 92 8.45 -16.98 7.68
N ALA A 93 8.47 -18.31 7.74
CA ALA A 93 7.54 -19.10 8.55
C ALA A 93 7.68 -18.81 10.06
N ASP A 94 8.84 -18.29 10.48
CA ASP A 94 9.09 -17.80 11.84
C ASP A 94 8.42 -16.46 12.15
N LEU A 95 7.75 -15.81 11.19
CA LEU A 95 7.04 -14.56 11.39
C LEU A 95 5.54 -14.77 11.58
N VAL A 96 4.92 -13.84 12.29
CA VAL A 96 3.46 -13.70 12.41
C VAL A 96 3.10 -12.23 12.23
N GLY A 97 2.10 -11.97 11.39
CA GLY A 97 1.51 -10.64 11.23
C GLY A 97 0.27 -10.49 12.10
N THR A 98 0.19 -9.44 12.90
CA THR A 98 -0.97 -9.13 13.74
C THR A 98 -1.59 -7.80 13.36
N ALA A 99 -2.93 -7.75 13.34
CA ALA A 99 -3.64 -6.47 13.27
C ALA A 99 -3.38 -5.70 14.56
N GLU A 100 -2.93 -4.45 14.44
CA GLU A 100 -2.73 -3.52 15.55
C GLU A 100 -3.66 -2.32 15.39
N PRO A 101 -4.11 -1.70 16.50
CA PRO A 101 -4.81 -0.42 16.44
C PRO A 101 -3.94 0.62 15.74
N ASN A 102 -4.57 1.56 15.03
CA ASN A 102 -3.88 2.70 14.41
C ASN A 102 -3.41 3.69 15.48
N ARG A 103 -2.40 3.30 16.25
CA ARG A 103 -1.76 4.11 17.26
C ARG A 103 -0.27 4.19 16.91
N PRO A 104 0.27 5.40 16.70
CA PRO A 104 1.67 5.58 16.42
C PRO A 104 2.47 5.15 17.65
N ALA A 105 3.50 4.35 17.41
CA ALA A 105 4.42 3.91 18.46
C ALA A 105 5.86 4.21 18.06
N SER A 106 6.70 4.53 19.05
CA SER A 106 8.10 4.88 18.85
C SER A 106 8.88 3.78 18.13
N GLU A 107 8.59 2.50 18.42
CA GLU A 107 9.21 1.36 17.73
C GLU A 107 8.88 1.34 16.23
N GLN A 108 7.63 1.65 15.87
CA GLN A 108 7.21 1.69 14.46
C GLN A 108 7.91 2.84 13.72
N TYR A 109 7.97 4.03 14.34
CA TYR A 109 8.68 5.18 13.77
C TYR A 109 10.18 4.91 13.62
N ALA A 110 10.81 4.26 14.61
CA ALA A 110 12.22 3.87 14.52
C ALA A 110 12.47 2.91 13.36
N LEU A 111 11.59 1.93 13.12
CA LEU A 111 11.68 1.04 11.97
C LEU A 111 11.46 1.78 10.65
N PHE A 112 10.48 2.69 10.61
CA PHE A 112 10.17 3.53 9.46
C PHE A 112 11.38 4.39 9.05
N ARG A 113 12.03 5.06 10.02
CA ARG A 113 13.26 5.84 9.78
C ARG A 113 14.38 4.99 9.21
N ARG A 114 14.70 3.85 9.83
CA ARG A 114 15.74 2.92 9.33
C ARG A 114 15.45 2.49 7.88
N TYR A 115 14.19 2.18 7.58
CA TYR A 115 13.77 1.79 6.24
C TYR A 115 13.96 2.91 5.21
N LEU A 116 13.53 4.14 5.55
CA LEU A 116 13.69 5.30 4.68
C LEU A 116 15.16 5.62 4.41
N ASP A 117 15.99 5.67 5.44
CA ASP A 117 17.41 5.99 5.32
C ASP A 117 18.13 4.97 4.41
N ALA A 118 17.73 3.69 4.47
CA ALA A 118 18.33 2.62 3.66
C ALA A 118 17.80 2.56 2.20
N ARG A 119 16.56 2.98 1.93
CA ARG A 119 15.90 2.77 0.62
C ARG A 119 15.63 4.05 -0.16
N HIS A 120 15.61 5.19 0.50
CA HIS A 120 14.97 6.40 -0.03
C HIS A 120 15.82 7.66 0.13
N GLY A 121 17.16 7.60 0.20
CA GLY A 121 18.05 8.75 0.43
C GLY A 121 17.76 10.05 -0.35
N ASP A 122 17.07 9.98 -1.50
CA ASP A 122 16.75 11.13 -2.36
C ASP A 122 15.23 11.41 -2.51
N GLY A 123 14.37 10.81 -1.68
CA GLY A 123 12.90 10.92 -1.79
C GLY A 123 12.26 11.81 -0.73
N GLY A 124 11.22 12.58 -1.07
CA GLY A 124 10.55 13.53 -0.16
C GLY A 124 9.90 12.94 1.11
N MET A 125 9.94 11.62 1.32
CA MET A 125 9.54 10.99 2.59
C MET A 125 10.68 10.96 3.63
N VAL A 126 11.94 11.17 3.22
CA VAL A 126 13.11 11.15 4.13
C VAL A 126 13.05 12.26 5.17
N ASP A 127 12.32 13.33 4.91
CA ASP A 127 12.16 14.45 5.83
C ASP A 127 10.92 14.31 6.74
N MET A 128 10.18 13.20 6.66
CA MET A 128 9.01 12.98 7.51
C MET A 128 9.42 12.94 8.99
N THR A 129 8.83 13.87 9.75
CA THR A 129 8.97 13.95 11.20
C THR A 129 8.13 12.88 11.90
N VAL A 130 8.33 12.73 13.21
CA VAL A 130 7.47 11.87 14.04
C VAL A 130 6.01 12.32 14.02
N LEU A 131 5.75 13.63 13.86
CA LEU A 131 4.40 14.16 13.75
C LEU A 131 3.77 13.79 12.40
N ASP A 132 4.52 13.86 11.30
CA ASP A 132 4.03 13.43 9.98
C ASP A 132 3.70 11.92 9.96
N TYR A 133 4.54 11.13 10.62
CA TYR A 133 4.29 9.70 10.83
C TYR A 133 3.02 9.48 11.66
N ALA A 134 2.87 10.19 12.80
CA ALA A 134 1.69 10.07 13.64
C ALA A 134 0.41 10.42 12.87
N MET A 135 0.41 11.52 12.12
CA MET A 135 -0.71 11.91 11.26
C MET A 135 -1.02 10.86 10.20
N MET A 136 -0.02 10.23 9.58
CA MET A 136 -0.24 9.15 8.62
C MET A 136 -0.97 7.95 9.23
N ILE A 137 -0.72 7.66 10.52
CA ILE A 137 -1.34 6.54 11.24
C ILE A 137 -2.73 6.90 11.77
N GLU A 138 -2.86 8.06 12.42
CA GLU A 138 -4.06 8.45 13.17
C GLU A 138 -5.13 9.14 12.32
N ASP A 139 -4.73 9.99 11.37
CA ASP A 139 -5.64 10.88 10.62
C ASP A 139 -6.28 10.15 9.42
N SER A 140 -6.75 8.94 9.66
CA SER A 140 -7.46 8.15 8.66
C SER A 140 -8.96 8.29 8.82
N HIS A 141 -9.59 8.98 7.87
CA HIS A 141 -11.05 9.04 7.73
C HIS A 141 -11.64 7.81 6.98
N VAL A 142 -10.80 6.82 6.68
CA VAL A 142 -11.15 5.54 6.05
C VAL A 142 -10.80 4.37 6.97
N ASP A 143 -11.36 3.20 6.70
CA ASP A 143 -11.08 2.00 7.48
C ASP A 143 -9.66 1.50 7.16
N THR A 144 -8.72 1.83 8.05
CA THR A 144 -7.30 1.48 7.93
C THR A 144 -6.91 0.60 9.10
N HIS A 145 -6.04 -0.37 8.87
CA HIS A 145 -5.41 -1.15 9.92
C HIS A 145 -3.89 -1.23 9.72
N LEU A 146 -3.18 -1.37 10.84
CA LEU A 146 -1.78 -1.75 10.85
C LEU A 146 -1.66 -3.27 10.89
N VAL A 147 -0.81 -3.83 10.04
CA VAL A 147 -0.36 -5.22 10.16
C VAL A 147 1.11 -5.22 10.56
N ALA A 148 1.36 -5.53 11.82
CA ALA A 148 2.70 -5.58 12.40
C ALA A 148 3.25 -7.01 12.36
N TYR A 149 4.48 -7.17 11.87
CA TYR A 149 5.15 -8.47 11.76
C TYR A 149 6.25 -8.63 12.81
N ARG A 150 6.16 -9.69 13.60
CA ARG A 150 7.11 -10.05 14.64
C ARG A 150 7.46 -11.53 14.56
N ARG A 151 8.53 -11.96 15.24
CA ARG A 151 8.89 -13.37 15.31
C ARG A 151 7.88 -14.14 16.15
N ARG A 152 7.62 -15.39 15.81
CA ARG A 152 6.82 -16.31 16.61
C ARG A 152 7.55 -16.64 17.91
N GLY A 153 6.83 -16.69 19.00
CA GLY A 153 7.26 -17.16 20.30
C GLY A 153 6.47 -18.39 20.76
N PRO A 154 6.76 -18.92 21.95
CA PRO A 154 6.11 -20.12 22.49
C PRO A 154 4.57 -20.03 22.52
N ASP A 155 4.05 -18.86 22.89
CA ASP A 155 2.60 -18.63 23.06
C ASP A 155 1.90 -18.10 21.81
N THR A 156 2.61 -17.92 20.69
CA THR A 156 2.03 -17.38 19.45
C THR A 156 0.89 -18.24 18.93
N ALA A 157 0.93 -19.57 19.13
CA ALA A 157 -0.15 -20.46 18.74
C ALA A 157 -1.45 -20.22 19.55
N ILE A 158 -1.34 -19.67 20.75
CA ILE A 158 -2.46 -19.45 21.67
C ILE A 158 -3.13 -18.10 21.37
N HIS A 159 -2.35 -17.02 21.30
CA HIS A 159 -2.88 -15.66 21.19
C HIS A 159 -2.65 -15.00 19.82
N GLY A 160 -2.00 -15.69 18.88
CA GLY A 160 -1.74 -15.20 17.52
C GLY A 160 -0.76 -14.04 17.42
N ARG A 161 -0.07 -13.67 18.51
CA ARG A 161 0.89 -12.54 18.53
C ARG A 161 2.32 -13.00 18.52
N GLY A 162 3.18 -12.21 17.89
CA GLY A 162 4.62 -12.43 17.93
C GLY A 162 5.27 -11.84 19.17
N VAL A 163 6.57 -12.09 19.30
CA VAL A 163 7.43 -11.62 20.39
C VAL A 163 8.62 -10.86 19.81
N GLY A 164 9.30 -10.09 20.66
CA GLY A 164 10.47 -9.32 20.28
C GLY A 164 10.16 -8.12 19.39
N GLY A 165 11.20 -7.61 18.72
CA GLY A 165 11.14 -6.38 17.94
C GLY A 165 10.29 -6.48 16.66
N LEU A 166 9.76 -5.34 16.24
CA LEU A 166 9.01 -5.17 15.00
C LEU A 166 9.94 -5.35 13.79
N VAL A 167 9.62 -6.30 12.92
CA VAL A 167 10.43 -6.66 11.75
C VAL A 167 9.89 -6.00 10.48
N ALA A 168 8.57 -5.89 10.36
CA ALA A 168 7.91 -5.22 9.24
C ALA A 168 6.55 -4.67 9.66
N LEU A 169 6.04 -3.69 8.91
CA LEU A 169 4.72 -3.12 9.12
C LEU A 169 4.09 -2.74 7.78
N CYS A 170 2.78 -2.96 7.67
CA CYS A 170 1.98 -2.51 6.54
C CYS A 170 0.76 -1.73 7.03
N LEU A 171 0.55 -0.55 6.44
CA LEU A 171 -0.67 0.25 6.56
C LEU A 171 -1.61 -0.17 5.43
N THR A 172 -2.79 -0.68 5.78
CA THR A 172 -3.70 -1.33 4.84
C THR A 172 -5.11 -0.80 5.00
N ASP A 173 -5.72 -0.33 3.91
CA ASP A 173 -7.14 0.02 3.89
C ASP A 173 -7.99 -1.23 3.64
N VAL A 174 -9.14 -1.29 4.30
CA VAL A 174 -10.18 -2.29 4.05
C VAL A 174 -11.24 -1.66 3.16
N LEU A 175 -11.38 -2.22 1.95
CA LEU A 175 -12.39 -1.85 0.97
C LEU A 175 -13.47 -2.95 0.91
N SER A 176 -14.61 -2.62 0.32
CA SER A 176 -15.72 -3.54 0.11
C SER A 176 -15.35 -4.74 -0.77
N ASP A 177 -14.41 -4.56 -1.69
CA ASP A 177 -13.96 -5.58 -2.64
C ASP A 177 -12.49 -5.99 -2.48
N GLY A 178 -11.79 -5.51 -1.46
CA GLY A 178 -10.38 -5.81 -1.33
C GLY A 178 -9.64 -5.18 -0.18
N LEU A 179 -8.37 -5.57 -0.04
CA LEU A 179 -7.41 -4.85 0.79
C LEU A 179 -6.58 -3.93 -0.10
N SER A 180 -6.26 -2.72 0.36
CA SER A 180 -5.35 -1.80 -0.34
C SER A 180 -4.10 -1.56 0.49
N MET A 181 -2.95 -2.02 -0.02
CA MET A 181 -1.67 -1.80 0.65
C MET A 181 -1.22 -0.35 0.41
N VAL A 182 -1.48 0.52 1.38
CA VAL A 182 -1.19 1.96 1.29
C VAL A 182 0.31 2.18 1.37
N TYR A 183 0.93 1.68 2.44
CA TYR A 183 2.35 1.84 2.69
C TYR A 183 2.91 0.67 3.48
N SER A 184 4.14 0.25 3.17
CA SER A 184 4.80 -0.85 3.88
C SER A 184 6.27 -0.56 4.05
N PHE A 185 6.81 -0.88 5.22
CA PHE A 185 8.22 -0.73 5.56
C PHE A 185 8.70 -1.91 6.42
N TYR A 186 10.00 -2.16 6.43
CA TYR A 186 10.58 -3.33 7.09
C TYR A 186 12.04 -3.12 7.44
N ASP A 187 12.59 -4.03 8.24
CA ASP A 187 13.96 -3.92 8.69
C ASP A 187 14.93 -4.18 7.51
N PRO A 188 15.73 -3.17 7.09
CA PRO A 188 16.67 -3.34 5.99
C PRO A 188 17.80 -4.34 6.30
N ALA A 189 18.10 -4.62 7.57
CA ALA A 189 19.07 -5.65 7.94
C ALA A 189 18.59 -7.07 7.59
N GLU A 190 17.28 -7.26 7.47
CA GLU A 190 16.63 -8.53 7.11
C GLU A 190 16.33 -8.62 5.60
N ALA A 191 17.01 -7.85 4.75
CA ALA A 191 16.75 -7.78 3.31
C ALA A 191 16.79 -9.15 2.59
N HIS A 192 17.65 -10.07 3.05
CA HIS A 192 17.77 -11.44 2.52
C HIS A 192 16.45 -12.24 2.63
N ARG A 193 15.53 -11.82 3.51
CA ARG A 193 14.22 -12.46 3.69
C ARG A 193 13.19 -12.10 2.63
N SER A 194 13.42 -11.04 1.85
CA SER A 194 12.44 -10.50 0.89
C SER A 194 11.12 -10.07 1.53
N LEU A 195 11.19 -9.39 2.69
CA LEU A 195 10.04 -9.01 3.52
C LEU A 195 8.92 -8.27 2.77
N GLY A 196 9.25 -7.38 1.83
CA GLY A 196 8.23 -6.72 1.00
C GLY A 196 7.38 -7.70 0.18
N THR A 197 7.99 -8.77 -0.34
CA THR A 197 7.26 -9.83 -1.05
C THR A 197 6.44 -10.66 -0.09
N TYR A 198 7.02 -10.99 1.07
CA TYR A 198 6.33 -11.75 2.11
C TYR A 198 5.06 -11.04 2.61
N MET A 199 5.13 -9.73 2.87
CA MET A 199 3.96 -8.95 3.29
C MET A 199 2.84 -8.98 2.24
N ILE A 200 3.17 -8.88 0.95
CA ILE A 200 2.17 -9.00 -0.11
C ILE A 200 1.51 -10.38 -0.10
N LEU A 201 2.30 -11.46 0.00
CA LEU A 201 1.77 -12.82 0.05
C LEU A 201 0.87 -13.04 1.28
N ASP A 202 1.26 -12.51 2.43
CA ASP A 202 0.44 -12.56 3.64
C ASP A 202 -0.86 -11.75 3.49
N HIS A 203 -0.82 -10.60 2.81
CA HIS A 203 -2.02 -9.81 2.53
C HIS A 203 -2.96 -10.48 1.52
N ILE A 204 -2.44 -11.23 0.54
CA ILE A 204 -3.28 -12.06 -0.33
C ILE A 204 -3.99 -13.15 0.50
N ARG A 205 -3.27 -13.81 1.42
CA ARG A 205 -3.85 -14.80 2.34
C ARG A 205 -4.95 -14.17 3.21
N ARG A 206 -4.70 -12.98 3.78
CA ARG A 206 -5.69 -12.26 4.60
C ARG A 206 -6.93 -11.87 3.80
N ALA A 207 -6.76 -11.32 2.60
CA ALA A 207 -7.88 -10.99 1.73
C ALA A 207 -8.73 -12.23 1.44
N ARG A 208 -8.09 -13.39 1.20
CA ARG A 208 -8.78 -14.67 1.00
C ARG A 208 -9.56 -15.11 2.23
N GLU A 209 -8.98 -15.01 3.41
CA GLU A 209 -9.63 -15.35 4.68
C GLU A 209 -10.84 -14.43 4.99
N MET A 210 -10.78 -13.19 4.52
CA MET A 210 -11.89 -12.23 4.61
C MET A 210 -12.94 -12.39 3.50
N GLY A 211 -12.73 -13.32 2.55
CA GLY A 211 -13.62 -13.49 1.40
C GLY A 211 -13.57 -12.33 0.38
N LEU A 212 -12.50 -11.52 0.41
CA LEU A 212 -12.35 -10.36 -0.46
C LEU A 212 -11.71 -10.77 -1.80
N PRO A 213 -12.26 -10.32 -2.94
CA PRO A 213 -11.80 -10.76 -4.26
C PRO A 213 -10.45 -10.17 -4.68
N TYR A 214 -10.06 -9.01 -4.15
CA TYR A 214 -8.89 -8.28 -4.64
C TYR A 214 -7.88 -7.87 -3.55
N LEU A 215 -6.61 -7.80 -3.96
CA LEU A 215 -5.57 -7.06 -3.24
C LEU A 215 -5.01 -5.95 -4.13
N TYR A 216 -5.27 -4.70 -3.80
CA TYR A 216 -4.75 -3.54 -4.52
C TYR A 216 -3.28 -3.28 -4.14
N LEU A 217 -2.40 -3.34 -5.13
CA LEU A 217 -0.96 -3.07 -4.97
C LEU A 217 -0.57 -1.65 -5.45
N GLY A 218 -1.53 -0.87 -5.92
CA GLY A 218 -1.31 0.45 -6.45
C GLY A 218 -0.73 0.44 -7.86
N TYR A 219 0.16 1.38 -8.17
CA TYR A 219 0.72 1.50 -9.52
C TYR A 219 1.83 0.49 -9.77
N TRP A 220 1.66 -0.34 -10.79
CA TRP A 220 2.75 -0.91 -11.57
C TRP A 220 3.15 0.10 -12.63
N VAL A 221 4.46 0.26 -12.86
CA VAL A 221 5.00 1.22 -13.84
C VAL A 221 5.97 0.48 -14.73
N GLU A 222 5.57 0.24 -15.97
CA GLU A 222 6.41 -0.44 -16.95
C GLU A 222 7.70 0.36 -17.17
N GLY A 223 8.84 -0.34 -17.18
CA GLY A 223 10.17 0.27 -17.29
C GLY A 223 10.74 0.83 -15.97
N SER A 224 9.98 0.82 -14.86
CA SER A 224 10.50 1.27 -13.57
C SER A 224 10.99 0.10 -12.71
N ARG A 225 12.32 -0.01 -12.53
CA ARG A 225 12.94 -1.02 -11.64
C ARG A 225 12.34 -1.06 -10.23
N LYS A 226 11.88 0.09 -9.72
CA LYS A 226 11.28 0.22 -8.37
C LYS A 226 9.86 -0.36 -8.30
N MET A 227 9.13 -0.39 -9.41
CA MET A 227 7.70 -0.78 -9.45
C MET A 227 7.42 -2.07 -10.22
N ASP A 228 8.41 -2.59 -10.95
CA ASP A 228 8.22 -3.75 -11.83
C ASP A 228 7.91 -5.05 -11.08
N TYR A 229 8.35 -5.14 -9.82
CA TYR A 229 8.12 -6.32 -8.98
C TYR A 229 6.64 -6.65 -8.78
N LYS A 230 5.71 -5.70 -8.99
CA LYS A 230 4.27 -5.93 -8.84
C LYS A 230 3.69 -6.81 -9.95
N ALA A 231 4.30 -6.80 -11.12
CA ALA A 231 3.83 -7.59 -12.27
C ALA A 231 3.89 -9.10 -12.05
N ARG A 232 4.66 -9.58 -11.06
CA ARG A 232 4.84 -11.02 -10.76
C ARG A 232 3.76 -11.63 -9.86
N PHE A 233 2.80 -10.85 -9.39
CA PHE A 233 1.71 -11.35 -8.55
C PHE A 233 0.49 -11.65 -9.42
N LEU A 234 0.54 -12.78 -10.11
CA LEU A 234 -0.45 -13.18 -11.10
C LEU A 234 -1.36 -14.30 -10.56
N PRO A 235 -2.62 -14.37 -11.03
CA PRO A 235 -3.26 -13.44 -11.96
C PRO A 235 -3.59 -12.10 -11.30
N GLN A 236 -3.52 -11.01 -12.08
CA GLN A 236 -3.89 -9.67 -11.64
C GLN A 236 -4.79 -9.00 -12.67
N GLU A 237 -5.53 -7.99 -12.25
CA GLU A 237 -6.18 -7.06 -13.16
C GLU A 237 -5.42 -5.75 -13.21
N ARG A 238 -5.35 -5.18 -14.41
CA ARG A 238 -4.70 -3.91 -14.72
C ARG A 238 -5.77 -2.92 -15.21
N LEU A 239 -5.80 -1.73 -14.65
CA LEU A 239 -6.78 -0.71 -15.04
C LEU A 239 -6.38 -0.06 -16.37
N MET A 240 -7.06 -0.47 -17.45
CA MET A 240 -6.88 0.02 -18.81
C MET A 240 -8.01 1.02 -19.18
N PRO A 241 -7.94 1.73 -20.32
CA PRO A 241 -9.00 2.67 -20.73
C PRO A 241 -10.41 2.05 -20.81
N GLN A 242 -10.49 0.77 -21.17
CA GLN A 242 -11.73 -0.01 -21.25
C GLN A 242 -12.17 -0.61 -19.90
N GLY A 243 -11.43 -0.36 -18.82
CA GLY A 243 -11.67 -0.94 -17.49
C GLY A 243 -10.60 -1.93 -17.06
N TRP A 244 -10.93 -2.73 -16.04
CA TRP A 244 -10.04 -3.74 -15.50
C TRP A 244 -9.85 -4.90 -16.49
N VAL A 245 -8.60 -5.16 -16.87
CA VAL A 245 -8.22 -6.23 -17.79
C VAL A 245 -7.33 -7.22 -17.07
N ARG A 246 -7.71 -8.49 -17.13
CA ARG A 246 -6.97 -9.58 -16.52
C ARG A 246 -5.67 -9.86 -17.26
N ALA A 247 -4.61 -10.06 -16.49
CA ALA A 247 -3.29 -10.48 -16.91
C ALA A 247 -2.92 -11.77 -16.16
N GLU A 248 -2.40 -12.74 -16.91
CA GLU A 248 -2.01 -14.08 -16.45
C GLU A 248 -0.50 -14.20 -16.24
#